data_AF-A0A8B9IU24-F1
#
_entry.id   AF-A0A8B9IU24-F1
#
_cell.length_a   1.000
_cell.length_b   1.000
_cell.length_c   1.000
_cell.angle_alpha   90.00
_cell.angle_beta   90.00
_cell.angle_gamma   90.00
#
_symmetry.space_group_name_H-M   'P 1'
#
loop_
_entity.id
_entity.type
_entity.pdbx_description
1 polymer ?
#
loop_
_entity_poly.entity_id
_entity_poly.type
_entity_poly.pdbx_seq_one_letter_code
_entity_poly.pdbx_strand_id
1 'polypeptide(L)'
;MGADAHDSLLRLTLQSGAALKALAQVMEKAQRILRLAEICRRMETEEEKVLPFYPSSLNEEEEEDAQQVLQETPEEPLAWAVQDYVGLERFWQRFNKAKLEEQALERQRAALSRRNRRLRDLLRQYLAGISITQEVLSEPNPLLAVQHKSCIPRVLPYIGGGCAAHPKTRLQPIHGSTSTA
;
A
#
# COMPACT_ATOMS: atom_id res chain seq x y z
N MET A 1 -32.20 -24.32 58.52
CA MET A 1 -31.46 -25.18 57.57
C MET A 1 -32.06 -25.20 56.16
N GLY A 2 -33.38 -25.09 55.94
CA GLY A 2 -33.95 -25.07 54.57
C GLY A 2 -33.80 -23.75 53.80
N ALA A 3 -33.77 -22.61 54.48
CA ALA A 3 -33.67 -21.29 53.83
C ALA A 3 -32.29 -21.05 53.17
N ASP A 4 -31.20 -21.44 53.85
CA ASP A 4 -29.83 -21.26 53.34
C ASP A 4 -29.57 -22.08 52.06
N ALA A 5 -30.16 -23.28 51.98
CA ALA A 5 -30.07 -24.13 50.79
C ALA A 5 -30.82 -23.54 49.59
N HIS A 6 -31.99 -22.94 49.82
CA HIS A 6 -32.78 -22.27 48.79
C HIS A 6 -32.05 -21.03 48.24
N ASP A 7 -31.49 -20.19 49.12
CA ASP A 7 -30.74 -18.99 48.71
C ASP A 7 -29.46 -19.35 47.94
N SER A 8 -28.80 -20.44 48.31
CA SER A 8 -27.66 -20.98 47.57
C SER A 8 -28.05 -21.42 46.15
N LEU A 9 -29.18 -22.12 46.01
CA LEU A 9 -29.70 -22.56 44.70
C LEU A 9 -30.10 -21.38 43.81
N LEU A 10 -30.76 -20.36 44.37
CA LEU A 10 -31.09 -19.13 43.65
C LEU A 10 -29.84 -18.41 43.15
N ARG A 11 -28.80 -18.32 43.99
CA ARG A 11 -27.52 -17.73 43.60
C ARG A 11 -26.87 -18.48 42.45
N LEU A 12 -26.82 -19.81 42.52
CA LEU A 12 -26.24 -20.66 41.46
C LEU A 12 -27.01 -20.58 40.15
N THR A 13 -28.34 -20.53 40.20
CA THR A 13 -29.17 -20.40 38.98
C THR A 13 -29.01 -19.03 38.32
N LEU A 14 -28.94 -17.95 39.10
CA LEU A 14 -28.66 -16.62 38.58
C LEU A 14 -27.25 -16.50 38.00
N GLN A 15 -26.23 -17.01 38.71
CA GLN A 15 -24.84 -16.99 38.27
C GLN A 15 -24.63 -17.83 37.01
N SER A 16 -25.20 -19.04 36.94
CA SER A 16 -25.11 -19.88 35.74
C SER A 16 -25.84 -19.25 34.56
N GLY A 17 -27.02 -18.67 34.77
CA GLY A 17 -27.74 -17.92 33.73
C GLY A 17 -26.95 -16.71 33.21
N ALA A 18 -26.27 -15.96 34.08
CA ALA A 18 -25.40 -14.86 33.68
C ALA A 18 -24.18 -15.35 32.88
N ALA A 19 -23.53 -16.42 33.33
CA ALA A 19 -22.39 -17.03 32.64
C ALA A 19 -22.79 -17.53 31.24
N LEU A 20 -23.95 -18.19 31.10
CA LEU A 20 -24.46 -18.65 29.80
C LEU A 20 -24.68 -17.48 28.82
N LYS A 21 -25.24 -16.37 29.30
CA LYS A 21 -25.43 -15.16 28.48
C LYS A 21 -24.10 -14.56 28.03
N ALA A 22 -23.13 -14.46 28.93
CA ALA A 22 -21.80 -13.95 28.61
C ALA A 22 -21.10 -14.84 27.56
N LEU A 23 -21.14 -16.16 27.74
CA LEU A 23 -20.59 -17.12 26.79
C LEU A 23 -21.28 -17.03 25.42
N ALA A 24 -22.60 -16.88 25.38
CA ALA A 24 -23.33 -16.70 24.13
C ALA A 24 -22.88 -15.45 23.35
N GLN A 25 -22.64 -14.33 24.05
CA GLN A 25 -22.11 -13.11 23.43
C GLN A 25 -20.69 -13.30 22.88
N VAL A 26 -19.83 -14.02 23.61
CA VAL A 26 -18.48 -14.36 23.12
C VAL A 26 -18.56 -15.24 21.88
N MET A 27 -19.46 -16.24 21.87
CA MET A 27 -19.68 -17.10 20.71
C MET A 27 -20.14 -16.31 19.49
N GLU A 28 -21.07 -15.37 19.66
CA GLU A 28 -21.53 -14.51 18.56
C GLU A 28 -20.38 -13.70 17.94
N LYS A 29 -19.55 -13.09 18.78
CA LYS A 29 -18.36 -12.35 18.34
C LYS A 29 -17.38 -13.25 17.59
N ALA A 30 -17.08 -14.43 18.14
CA ALA A 30 -16.19 -15.39 17.51
C ALA A 30 -16.71 -15.85 16.13
N GLN A 31 -18.00 -16.17 16.02
CA GLN A 31 -18.62 -16.53 14.75
C GLN A 31 -18.53 -15.40 13.73
N ARG A 32 -18.72 -14.15 14.15
CA ARG A 32 -18.57 -12.99 13.27
C ARG A 32 -17.13 -12.85 12.77
N ILE A 33 -16.14 -13.00 13.64
CA ILE A 33 -14.72 -12.97 13.27
C ILE A 33 -14.41 -14.07 12.24
N LEU A 34 -14.89 -15.30 12.48
CA LEU A 34 -14.67 -16.41 11.55
C LEU A 34 -15.31 -16.17 10.18
N ARG A 35 -16.54 -15.65 10.13
CA ARG A 35 -17.21 -15.30 8.86
C ARG A 35 -16.43 -14.23 8.09
N LEU A 36 -15.94 -13.20 8.77
CA LEU A 36 -15.10 -12.18 8.15
C LEU A 36 -13.79 -12.77 7.62
N ALA A 37 -13.13 -13.63 8.42
CA ALA A 37 -11.93 -14.32 8.00
C ALA A 37 -12.15 -15.19 6.75
N GLU A 38 -13.29 -15.89 6.65
CA GLU A 38 -13.64 -16.68 5.46
C GLU A 38 -13.80 -15.80 4.22
N ILE A 39 -14.49 -14.66 4.34
CA ILE A 39 -14.68 -13.72 3.22
C ILE A 39 -13.34 -13.13 2.78
N CYS A 40 -12.51 -12.70 3.74
CA CYS A 40 -11.16 -12.20 3.46
C CYS A 40 -10.30 -13.26 2.76
N ARG A 41 -10.36 -14.52 3.21
CA ARG A 41 -9.60 -15.63 2.63
C ARG A 41 -9.90 -15.87 1.15
N ARG A 42 -11.10 -15.53 0.67
CA ARG A 42 -11.43 -15.62 -0.77
C ARG A 42 -10.67 -14.61 -1.63
N MET A 43 -10.28 -13.47 -1.05
CA MET A 43 -9.57 -12.39 -1.71
C MET A 43 -8.04 -12.52 -1.62
N GLU A 44 -7.55 -13.49 -0.85
CA GLU A 44 -6.12 -13.77 -0.71
C GLU A 44 -5.60 -14.57 -1.91
N THR A 45 -4.32 -14.34 -2.23
CA THR A 45 -3.60 -15.12 -3.24
C THR A 45 -3.34 -16.55 -2.76
N GLU A 46 -3.11 -17.49 -3.68
CA GLU A 46 -2.80 -18.88 -3.31
C GLU A 46 -1.50 -18.99 -2.51
N GLU A 47 -0.51 -18.15 -2.83
CA GLU A 47 0.74 -18.06 -2.08
C GLU A 47 0.50 -17.70 -0.62
N GLU A 48 -0.35 -16.71 -0.34
CA GLU A 48 -0.69 -16.28 1.03
C GLU A 48 -1.56 -17.29 1.79
N LYS A 49 -2.31 -18.14 1.07
CA LYS A 49 -3.08 -19.23 1.68
C LYS A 49 -2.18 -20.37 2.12
N VAL A 50 -1.11 -20.64 1.36
CA VAL A 50 -0.16 -21.72 1.61
C VAL A 50 0.94 -21.28 2.58
N LEU A 51 1.41 -20.04 2.47
CA LEU A 51 2.42 -19.44 3.35
C LEU A 51 1.88 -18.12 3.94
N PRO A 52 1.03 -18.18 4.99
CA PRO A 52 0.40 -16.99 5.56
C PRO A 52 1.34 -16.07 6.34
N PHE A 53 2.50 -16.59 6.74
CA PHE A 53 3.46 -15.89 7.60
C PHE A 53 4.81 -15.84 6.91
N TYR A 54 5.36 -14.63 6.84
CA TYR A 54 6.69 -14.39 6.30
C TYR A 54 7.74 -14.71 7.35
N PRO A 55 8.95 -15.12 6.92
CA PRO A 55 10.08 -15.10 7.83
C PRO A 55 10.27 -13.67 8.35
N SER A 56 10.74 -13.57 9.58
CA SER A 56 11.23 -12.31 10.12
C SER A 56 12.28 -11.73 9.19
N SER A 57 12.20 -10.43 8.99
CA SER A 57 13.26 -9.67 8.31
C SER A 57 14.35 -9.23 9.30
N LEU A 58 14.18 -9.53 10.58
CA LEU A 58 15.09 -9.18 11.65
C LEU A 58 16.21 -10.21 11.73
N ASN A 59 17.40 -9.76 12.12
CA ASN A 59 18.50 -10.65 12.45
C ASN A 59 18.30 -11.27 13.83
N GLU A 60 19.04 -12.35 14.15
CA GLU A 60 18.93 -13.04 15.45
C GLU A 60 19.10 -12.08 16.64
N GLU A 61 20.08 -11.18 16.58
CA GLU A 61 20.30 -10.15 17.62
C GLU A 61 19.10 -9.20 17.77
N GLU A 62 18.49 -8.77 16.66
CA GLU A 62 17.34 -7.85 16.67
C GLU A 62 16.07 -8.55 17.17
N GLU A 63 15.93 -9.85 16.92
CA GLU A 63 14.85 -10.66 17.47
C GLU A 63 14.99 -10.84 18.98
N GLU A 64 16.21 -11.09 19.47
CA GLU A 64 16.51 -11.18 20.90
C GLU A 64 16.20 -9.86 21.61
N ASP A 65 16.63 -8.74 21.04
CA ASP A 65 16.33 -7.40 21.56
C ASP A 65 14.81 -7.14 21.62
N ALA A 66 14.08 -7.47 20.55
CA ALA A 66 12.63 -7.31 20.51
C ALA A 66 11.92 -8.18 21.56
N GLN A 67 12.38 -9.42 21.77
CA GLN A 67 11.87 -10.31 22.80
C GLN A 67 12.18 -9.80 24.22
N GLN A 68 13.32 -9.16 24.42
CA GLN A 68 13.69 -8.57 25.71
C GLN A 68 12.78 -7.39 26.04
N VAL A 69 12.54 -6.48 25.10
CA VAL A 69 11.63 -5.35 25.28
C VAL A 69 10.20 -5.80 25.63
N LEU A 70 9.72 -6.91 25.05
CA LEU A 70 8.41 -7.47 25.39
C LEU A 70 8.31 -8.02 26.82
N GLN A 71 9.44 -8.44 27.41
CA GLN A 71 9.50 -8.95 28.78
C GLN A 71 9.63 -7.83 29.82
N GLU A 72 10.07 -6.64 29.40
CA GLU A 72 10.18 -5.48 30.28
C GLU A 72 8.80 -4.97 30.72
N THR A 73 8.71 -4.50 31.97
CA THR A 73 7.46 -3.94 32.49
C THR A 73 7.20 -2.58 31.85
N PRO A 74 6.03 -2.35 31.23
CA PRO A 74 5.76 -1.09 30.56
C PRO A 74 5.63 0.06 31.55
N GLU A 75 6.34 1.15 31.28
CA GLU A 75 6.23 2.39 32.07
C GLU A 75 5.06 3.26 31.56
N GLU A 76 4.80 3.23 30.26
CA GLU A 76 3.79 4.07 29.62
C GLU A 76 2.41 3.40 29.52
N PRO A 77 1.30 4.15 29.67
CA PRO A 77 -0.06 3.61 29.51
C PRO A 77 -0.33 3.01 28.13
N LEU A 78 0.27 3.57 27.07
CA LEU A 78 0.14 3.02 25.72
C LEU A 78 0.79 1.65 25.61
N ALA A 79 1.97 1.49 26.20
CA ALA A 79 2.72 0.23 26.16
C ALA A 79 1.96 -0.89 26.90
N TRP A 80 1.28 -0.56 28.01
CA TRP A 80 0.32 -1.48 28.66
C TRP A 80 -0.80 -1.94 27.73
N ALA A 81 -1.41 -1.03 26.98
CA ALA A 81 -2.46 -1.39 26.03
C ALA A 81 -1.93 -2.24 24.87
N VAL A 82 -0.68 -2.02 24.43
CA VAL A 82 -0.05 -2.81 23.35
C VAL A 82 0.20 -4.25 23.79
N GLN A 83 0.45 -4.51 25.07
CA GLN A 83 0.64 -5.88 25.58
C GLN A 83 -0.54 -6.80 25.30
N ASP A 84 -1.77 -6.28 25.39
CA ASP A 84 -2.99 -7.04 25.09
C ASP A 84 -3.05 -7.51 23.62
N TYR A 85 -2.27 -6.91 22.72
CA TYR A 85 -2.27 -7.17 21.28
C TYR A 85 -0.99 -7.83 20.75
N VAL A 86 -0.05 -8.22 21.61
CA VAL A 86 1.20 -8.90 21.20
C VAL A 86 0.90 -10.18 20.40
N GLY A 87 -0.15 -10.91 20.77
CA GLY A 87 -0.60 -12.09 20.02
C GLY A 87 -1.12 -11.81 18.59
N LEU A 88 -1.26 -10.55 18.20
CA LEU A 88 -1.78 -10.10 16.90
C LEU A 88 -0.69 -9.65 15.92
N GLU A 89 0.60 -9.77 16.26
CA GLU A 89 1.72 -9.37 15.38
C GLU A 89 1.61 -9.93 13.96
N ARG A 90 1.35 -11.23 13.83
CA ARG A 90 1.21 -11.91 12.54
C ARG A 90 0.04 -11.38 11.73
N PHE A 91 -1.05 -10.99 12.39
CA PHE A 91 -2.18 -10.36 11.73
C PHE A 91 -1.76 -9.00 11.15
N TRP A 92 -1.05 -8.19 11.94
CA TRP A 92 -0.59 -6.87 11.50
C TRP A 92 0.44 -6.95 10.37
N GLN A 93 1.36 -7.91 10.42
CA GLN A 93 2.29 -8.17 9.31
C GLN A 93 1.54 -8.43 8.00
N ARG A 94 0.53 -9.30 8.04
CA ARG A 94 -0.28 -9.66 6.88
C ARG A 94 -1.16 -8.50 6.39
N PHE A 95 -1.73 -7.73 7.30
CA PHE A 95 -2.50 -6.53 6.99
C PHE A 95 -1.63 -5.46 6.32
N ASN A 96 -0.44 -5.20 6.88
CA ASN A 96 0.49 -4.22 6.35
C ASN A 96 0.99 -4.61 4.96
N LYS A 97 1.26 -5.90 4.73
CA LYS A 97 1.57 -6.42 3.39
C LYS A 97 0.47 -6.10 2.39
N ALA A 98 -0.78 -6.49 2.68
CA ALA A 98 -1.90 -6.24 1.78
C ALA A 98 -2.09 -4.75 1.49
N LYS A 99 -1.85 -3.88 2.48
CA LYS A 99 -1.88 -2.42 2.31
C LYS A 99 -0.76 -1.88 1.42
N LEU A 100 0.45 -2.40 1.54
CA LEU A 100 1.56 -2.04 0.67
C LEU A 100 1.30 -2.48 -0.77
N GLU A 101 0.75 -3.69 -0.95
CA GLU A 101 0.36 -4.23 -2.26
C GLU A 101 -0.77 -3.41 -2.91
N GLU A 102 -1.80 -3.04 -2.14
CA GLU A 102 -2.87 -2.13 -2.59
C GLU A 102 -2.28 -0.84 -3.18
N GLN A 103 -1.41 -0.17 -2.42
CA GLN A 103 -0.78 1.07 -2.88
C GLN A 103 0.14 0.85 -4.08
N ALA A 104 0.85 -0.28 -4.15
CA ALA A 104 1.69 -0.61 -5.30
C ALA A 104 0.84 -0.80 -6.57
N LEU A 105 -0.26 -1.53 -6.47
CA LEU A 105 -1.20 -1.76 -7.57
C LEU A 105 -1.85 -0.45 -8.04
N GLU A 106 -2.23 0.45 -7.13
CA GLU A 106 -2.76 1.77 -7.50
C GLU A 106 -1.77 2.59 -8.32
N ARG A 107 -0.50 2.63 -7.88
CA ARG A 107 0.57 3.33 -8.60
C ARG A 107 0.79 2.71 -9.99
N GLN A 108 0.81 1.38 -10.09
CA GLN A 108 0.95 0.67 -11.36
C GLN A 108 -0.23 0.97 -12.30
N ARG A 109 -1.46 0.91 -11.81
CA ARG A 109 -2.68 1.23 -12.57
C ARG A 109 -2.64 2.67 -13.09
N ALA A 110 -2.21 3.63 -12.27
CA ALA A 110 -2.07 5.02 -12.67
C ALA A 110 -1.01 5.17 -13.78
N ALA A 111 0.14 4.51 -13.65
CA ALA A 111 1.19 4.53 -14.67
C ALA A 111 0.72 3.92 -16.00
N LEU A 112 0.07 2.75 -15.96
CA LEU A 112 -0.51 2.10 -17.14
C LEU A 112 -1.57 2.97 -17.80
N SER A 113 -2.43 3.62 -17.01
CA SER A 113 -3.47 4.52 -17.53
C SER A 113 -2.87 5.73 -18.25
N ARG A 114 -1.80 6.33 -17.70
CA ARG A 114 -1.07 7.43 -18.35
C ARG A 114 -0.41 6.97 -19.65
N ARG A 115 0.24 5.81 -19.65
CA ARG A 115 0.85 5.23 -20.86
C ARG A 115 -0.19 4.95 -21.93
N ASN A 116 -1.32 4.35 -21.57
CA ASN A 116 -2.41 4.06 -22.50
C ASN A 116 -3.00 5.35 -23.11
N ARG A 117 -3.22 6.40 -22.31
CA ARG A 117 -3.63 7.72 -22.83
C ARG A 117 -2.63 8.26 -23.84
N ARG A 118 -1.35 8.29 -23.48
CA ARG A 118 -0.28 8.77 -24.37
C ARG A 118 -0.22 7.98 -25.69
N LEU A 119 -0.37 6.66 -25.65
CA LEU A 119 -0.40 5.83 -26.85
C LEU A 119 -1.62 6.15 -27.73
N ARG A 120 -2.80 6.36 -27.14
CA ARG A 120 -3.99 6.78 -27.87
C ARG A 120 -3.83 8.16 -28.49
N ASP A 121 -3.20 9.09 -27.79
CA ASP A 121 -2.93 10.44 -28.30
C ASP A 121 -1.94 10.39 -29.47
N LEU A 122 -0.87 9.61 -29.35
CA LEU A 122 0.12 9.42 -30.42
C LEU A 122 -0.52 8.75 -31.65
N LEU A 123 -1.39 7.77 -31.43
CA LEU A 123 -2.14 7.12 -32.51
C LEU A 123 -3.10 8.09 -33.19
N ARG A 124 -3.80 8.95 -32.43
CA ARG A 124 -4.64 10.03 -33.00
C ARG A 124 -3.81 10.99 -33.85
N GLN A 125 -2.64 11.42 -33.36
CA GLN A 125 -1.73 12.29 -34.11
C GLN A 125 -1.22 11.62 -35.40
N TYR A 126 -0.87 10.33 -35.34
CA TYR A 126 -0.43 9.57 -36.51
C TYR A 126 -1.53 9.45 -37.57
N LEU A 127 -2.77 9.14 -37.15
CA LEU A 127 -3.91 9.09 -38.06
C LEU A 127 -4.25 10.45 -38.65
N ALA A 128 -4.19 11.53 -37.87
CA ALA A 128 -4.35 12.90 -38.36
C ALA A 128 -3.25 13.29 -39.38
N GLY A 129 -2.02 12.81 -39.20
CA GLY A 129 -0.93 13.05 -40.14
C GLY A 129 -1.05 12.32 -41.49
N ILE A 130 -1.82 11.23 -41.56
CA ILE A 130 -1.98 10.42 -42.78
C ILE A 130 -3.36 10.61 -43.42
N SER A 131 -4.39 10.89 -42.63
CA SER A 131 -5.75 11.13 -43.09
C SER A 131 -6.05 12.63 -43.10
N ILE A 132 -6.43 13.16 -44.26
CA ILE A 132 -6.83 14.56 -44.41
C ILE A 132 -8.25 14.70 -43.84
N THR A 133 -8.33 15.08 -42.57
CA THR A 133 -9.60 15.39 -41.88
C THR A 133 -9.77 16.90 -41.75
N GLN A 134 -11.02 17.39 -41.70
CA GLN A 134 -11.32 18.82 -41.63
C GLN A 134 -10.67 19.50 -40.40
N GLU A 135 -10.51 18.76 -39.29
CA GLU A 135 -9.82 19.20 -38.08
C GLU A 135 -8.33 19.53 -38.36
N VAL A 136 -7.68 18.71 -39.18
CA VAL A 136 -6.28 18.90 -39.65
C VAL A 136 -6.16 20.01 -40.69
N LEU A 137 -7.25 20.48 -41.29
CA LEU A 137 -7.21 21.67 -42.15
C LEU A 137 -7.50 22.97 -41.37
N SER A 138 -8.11 22.85 -40.19
CA SER A 138 -8.43 23.99 -39.32
C SER A 138 -7.27 24.39 -38.39
N GLU A 139 -6.42 23.43 -38.01
CA GLU A 139 -5.22 23.67 -37.22
C GLU A 139 -4.02 24.08 -38.11
N PRO A 140 -3.00 24.78 -37.58
CA PRO A 140 -1.79 25.12 -38.32
C PRO A 140 -0.99 23.86 -38.65
N ASN A 141 -1.17 23.35 -39.86
CA ASN A 141 -0.61 22.09 -40.31
C ASN A 141 0.43 22.28 -41.42
N PRO A 142 1.47 21.44 -41.49
CA PRO A 142 2.54 21.56 -42.50
C PRO A 142 2.03 21.38 -43.94
N LEU A 143 0.84 20.82 -44.11
CA LEU A 143 0.13 20.70 -45.39
C LEU A 143 -0.39 22.06 -45.90
N LEU A 144 -0.60 23.03 -45.01
CA LEU A 144 -1.11 24.37 -45.28
C LEU A 144 -0.11 25.42 -44.75
N ALA A 145 1.04 25.56 -45.40
CA ALA A 145 1.94 26.67 -45.12
C ALA A 145 1.37 27.97 -45.71
N VAL A 146 0.57 28.69 -44.92
CA VAL A 146 0.10 30.03 -45.28
C VAL A 146 1.25 31.01 -45.10
N GLN A 147 2.06 31.19 -46.15
CA GLN A 147 2.99 32.31 -46.21
C GLN A 147 2.17 33.60 -46.35
N HIS A 148 1.92 34.28 -45.24
CA HIS A 148 1.57 35.68 -45.28
C HIS A 148 2.75 36.41 -45.91
N LYS A 149 2.57 36.96 -47.10
CA LYS A 149 3.52 37.87 -47.75
C LYS A 149 3.61 39.17 -46.96
N SER A 150 4.06 39.12 -45.71
CA SER A 150 4.53 40.29 -44.97
C SER A 150 6.04 40.31 -45.13
N CYS A 151 6.54 41.28 -45.89
CA CYS A 151 7.96 41.51 -46.20
C CYS A 151 8.79 41.95 -44.98
N ILE A 152 8.70 41.23 -43.85
CA ILE A 152 9.53 41.48 -42.67
C ILE A 152 10.44 40.24 -42.48
N PRO A 153 11.77 40.39 -42.57
CA PRO A 153 12.70 39.27 -42.38
C PRO A 153 12.54 38.72 -40.96
N ARG A 154 12.01 37.49 -40.85
CA ARG A 154 11.97 36.77 -39.59
C ARG A 154 13.31 36.07 -39.41
N VAL A 155 14.16 36.60 -38.53
CA VAL A 155 15.40 35.92 -38.13
C VAL A 155 15.00 34.62 -37.43
N LEU A 156 15.26 33.49 -38.09
CA LEU A 156 15.16 32.17 -37.47
C LEU A 156 16.43 31.90 -36.68
N PRO A 157 16.38 31.53 -35.39
CA PRO A 157 17.54 31.01 -34.70
C PRO A 157 17.85 29.62 -35.27
N TYR A 158 18.99 29.54 -35.95
CA TYR A 158 19.60 28.32 -36.42
C TYR A 158 20.02 27.46 -35.21
N ILE A 159 19.28 26.40 -34.90
CA ILE A 159 19.78 25.32 -34.01
C ILE A 159 20.59 24.37 -34.91
N GLY A 160 21.85 24.75 -35.11
CA GLY A 160 22.86 23.88 -35.67
C GLY A 160 23.25 22.82 -34.64
N GLY A 161 23.14 21.55 -35.03
CA GLY A 161 23.70 20.44 -34.29
C GLY A 161 25.22 20.56 -34.19
N GLY A 162 25.72 20.57 -32.96
CA GLY A 162 27.13 20.40 -32.63
C GLY A 162 27.24 19.38 -31.51
N CYS A 163 27.88 18.24 -31.81
CA CYS A 163 28.26 17.23 -30.84
C CYS A 163 29.12 17.88 -29.75
N ALA A 164 28.59 17.99 -28.53
CA ALA A 164 29.36 18.34 -27.35
C ALA A 164 29.52 17.09 -26.49
N ALA A 165 30.79 16.75 -26.24
CA ALA A 165 31.23 15.61 -25.46
C ALA A 165 30.58 15.57 -24.07
N HIS A 166 30.20 14.36 -23.64
CA HIS A 166 29.82 14.08 -22.26
C HIS A 166 30.98 14.42 -21.30
N PRO A 167 30.79 15.25 -20.27
CA PRO A 167 31.66 15.21 -19.11
C PRO A 167 31.30 13.95 -18.29
N LYS A 168 32.27 13.04 -18.13
CA LYS A 168 32.18 11.92 -17.19
C LYS A 168 32.02 12.48 -15.78
N THR A 169 30.81 12.45 -15.23
CA THR A 169 30.60 12.65 -13.80
C THR A 169 31.03 11.38 -13.08
N ARG A 170 32.24 11.43 -12.54
CA ARG A 170 32.80 10.44 -11.61
C ARG A 170 31.92 10.44 -10.35
N LEU A 171 31.15 9.38 -10.14
CA LEU A 171 30.51 9.11 -8.85
C LEU A 171 31.63 8.99 -7.80
N GLN A 172 31.65 9.87 -6.81
CA GLN A 172 32.51 9.70 -5.65
C GLN A 172 31.86 8.69 -4.68
N PRO A 173 32.64 7.83 -4.02
CA PRO A 173 32.14 6.96 -2.98
C PRO A 173 31.68 7.79 -1.78
N ILE A 174 30.53 7.44 -1.22
CA ILE A 174 30.03 8.01 0.03
C ILE A 174 30.92 7.42 1.15
N HIS A 175 31.79 8.25 1.72
CA HIS A 175 32.49 7.90 2.95
C HIS A 175 31.49 7.96 4.11
N GLY A 176 31.24 6.81 4.74
CA GLY A 176 30.57 6.75 6.04
C GLY A 176 31.47 7.35 7.09
N SER A 177 31.01 8.42 7.74
CA SER A 177 31.63 8.94 8.96
C SER A 177 31.16 8.09 10.13
N THR A 178 32.02 7.19 10.58
CA THR A 178 32.00 6.69 11.96
C THR A 178 32.35 7.85 12.89
N SER A 179 31.40 8.29 13.72
CA SER A 179 31.69 9.16 14.87
C SER A 179 31.46 8.35 16.14
N THR A 180 32.56 7.80 16.64
CA THR A 180 32.75 7.36 18.01
C THR A 180 32.83 8.58 18.92
N ALA A 181 31.98 8.62 19.94
CA ALA A 181 32.23 9.24 21.25
C ALA A 181 31.30 8.58 22.26
#